data_AF-A0A7X3TE89-F1
#
_entry.id   AF-A0A7X3TE89-F1
#
_cell.length_a   1.000
_cell.length_b   1.000
_cell.length_c   1.000
_cell.angle_alpha   90.00
_cell.angle_beta   90.00
_cell.angle_gamma   90.00
#
_symmetry.space_group_name_H-M   'P 1'
#
loop_
_entity.id
_entity.type
_entity.pdbx_description
1 polymer ?
#
loop_
_entity_poly.entity_id
_entity_poly.type
_entity_poly.pdbx_seq_one_letter_code
_entity_poly.pdbx_strand_id
1 'polypeptide(L)'
;MALILLLGCWSPSLAPGDALAAESVKAEAAALYNLGAMQGARGNWQGARCSYGAAARIQPDLVLAQSSQALAALELGDLAVAEETFRRLIRRYPLFADARAALTALLWRRGLRGEAESHWAASVGLDDRYADAQWLLATRQWPPGPVRDLQQFLSLGQS
;
A
#
# COMPACT_ATOMS: atom_id res chain seq x y z
N MET A 1 26.13 -20.96 -8.83
CA MET A 1 24.92 -21.79 -8.66
C MET A 1 24.51 -21.69 -7.20
N ALA A 2 23.48 -20.91 -6.88
CA ALA A 2 22.93 -20.82 -5.52
C ALA A 2 21.42 -20.97 -5.61
N LEU A 3 20.98 -22.21 -5.38
CA LEU A 3 19.60 -22.60 -5.20
C LEU A 3 19.30 -22.44 -3.71
N ILE A 4 18.44 -21.50 -3.33
CA ILE A 4 17.78 -21.51 -2.02
C ILE A 4 16.29 -21.38 -2.27
N LEU A 5 15.63 -22.53 -2.25
CA LEU A 5 14.17 -22.66 -2.12
C LEU A 5 13.87 -22.87 -0.64
N LEU A 6 13.48 -21.79 0.04
CA LEU A 6 12.67 -21.84 1.25
C LEU A 6 11.65 -20.71 1.16
N LEU A 7 10.40 -21.04 1.46
CA LEU A 7 9.19 -20.21 1.32
C LEU A 7 9.38 -18.80 1.91
N GLY A 8 9.22 -17.75 1.09
CA GLY A 8 9.16 -16.37 1.56
C GLY A 8 9.93 -15.38 0.67
N CYS A 9 9.17 -14.56 -0.04
CA CYS A 9 9.56 -13.44 -0.91
C CYS A 9 11.07 -13.24 -1.19
N TRP A 10 11.45 -13.46 -2.45
CA TRP A 10 12.77 -13.23 -3.06
C TRP A 10 13.49 -11.95 -2.58
N SER A 11 14.80 -12.02 -2.38
CA SER A 11 15.66 -10.87 -2.02
C SER A 11 16.94 -10.87 -2.86
N PRO A 12 17.23 -9.80 -3.63
CA PRO A 12 18.55 -9.59 -4.21
C PRO A 12 19.43 -8.72 -3.30
N SER A 13 20.74 -8.97 -3.30
CA SER A 13 21.76 -8.06 -2.76
C SER A 13 22.52 -7.41 -3.92
N LEU A 14 22.63 -6.08 -3.95
CA LEU A 14 23.40 -5.34 -4.95
C LEU A 14 24.44 -4.43 -4.27
N ALA A 15 25.67 -4.43 -4.80
CA ALA A 15 26.77 -3.59 -4.34
C ALA A 15 26.74 -2.19 -4.99
N PRO A 16 27.19 -1.11 -4.31
CA PRO A 16 27.04 0.25 -4.81
C PRO A 16 28.23 0.72 -5.66
N GLY A 17 27.94 1.29 -6.83
CA GLY A 17 28.87 2.05 -7.67
C GLY A 17 28.28 2.32 -9.05
N ASP A 18 28.18 3.60 -9.43
CA ASP A 18 27.75 4.15 -10.74
C ASP A 18 26.25 4.46 -10.90
N ALA A 19 25.93 5.65 -11.40
CA ALA A 19 24.57 6.13 -11.61
C ALA A 19 23.71 5.20 -12.50
N LEU A 20 24.36 4.42 -13.37
CA LEU A 20 23.72 3.35 -14.15
C LEU A 20 23.17 2.23 -13.24
N ALA A 21 23.88 1.89 -12.17
CA ALA A 21 23.40 0.93 -11.17
C ALA A 21 22.23 1.51 -10.35
N ALA A 22 22.25 2.80 -10.03
CA ALA A 22 21.14 3.46 -9.34
C ALA A 22 19.87 3.52 -10.21
N GLU A 23 20.03 3.79 -11.51
CA GLU A 23 18.91 3.80 -12.46
C GLU A 23 18.35 2.39 -12.69
N SER A 24 19.22 1.38 -12.81
CA SER A 24 18.77 -0.01 -12.93
C SER A 24 18.02 -0.49 -11.67
N VAL A 25 18.46 -0.07 -10.48
CA VAL A 25 17.80 -0.37 -9.19
C VAL A 25 16.39 0.24 -9.16
N LYS A 26 16.22 1.49 -9.60
CA LYS A 26 14.90 2.13 -9.69
C LYS A 26 14.00 1.44 -10.70
N ALA A 27 14.54 1.07 -11.87
CA ALA A 27 13.80 0.35 -12.89
C ALA A 27 13.34 -1.03 -12.38
N GLU A 28 14.18 -1.73 -11.62
CA GLU A 28 13.84 -3.01 -11.00
C GLU A 28 12.73 -2.85 -9.96
N ALA A 29 12.82 -1.86 -9.06
CA ALA A 29 11.78 -1.56 -8.09
C ALA A 29 10.43 -1.22 -8.78
N ALA A 30 10.46 -0.42 -9.84
CA ALA A 30 9.27 -0.08 -10.61
C ALA A 30 8.66 -1.31 -11.31
N ALA A 31 9.49 -2.20 -11.86
CA ALA A 31 9.02 -3.45 -12.48
C ALA A 31 8.34 -4.36 -11.45
N LEU A 32 8.91 -4.51 -10.25
CA LEU A 32 8.30 -5.28 -9.16
C LEU A 32 7.01 -4.65 -8.65
N TYR A 33 6.95 -3.31 -8.56
CA TYR A 33 5.73 -2.59 -8.22
C TYR A 33 4.62 -2.87 -9.24
N ASN A 34 4.93 -2.77 -10.53
CA ASN A 34 3.97 -3.04 -11.62
C ASN A 34 3.53 -4.50 -11.64
N LEU A 35 4.44 -5.44 -11.35
CA LEU A 35 4.09 -6.85 -11.19
C LEU A 35 3.09 -7.05 -10.03
N GLY A 36 3.31 -6.36 -8.91
CA GLY A 36 2.38 -6.37 -7.78
C GLY A 36 1.00 -5.86 -8.15
N ALA A 37 0.94 -4.76 -8.90
CA ALA A 37 -0.30 -4.20 -9.45
C ALA A 37 -1.04 -5.20 -10.34
N MET A 38 -0.33 -5.83 -11.29
CA MET A 38 -0.92 -6.85 -12.16
C MET A 38 -1.43 -8.08 -11.41
N GLN A 39 -0.72 -8.51 -10.37
CA GLN A 39 -1.14 -9.62 -9.52
C GLN A 39 -2.40 -9.25 -8.72
N GLY A 40 -2.44 -8.04 -8.14
CA GLY A 40 -3.61 -7.52 -7.43
C GLY A 40 -4.84 -7.40 -8.32
N ALA A 41 -4.68 -6.91 -9.56
CA ALA A 41 -5.76 -6.84 -10.54
C ALA A 41 -6.35 -8.22 -10.89
N ARG A 42 -5.60 -9.30 -10.69
CA ARG A 42 -6.05 -10.70 -10.87
C ARG A 42 -6.55 -11.34 -9.56
N GLY A 43 -6.63 -10.58 -8.48
CA GLY A 43 -7.01 -11.06 -7.15
C GLY A 43 -5.92 -11.84 -6.41
N ASN A 44 -4.70 -11.94 -6.96
CA ASN A 44 -3.58 -12.61 -6.30
C ASN A 44 -2.88 -11.65 -5.32
N TRP A 45 -3.56 -11.34 -4.22
CA TRP A 45 -3.07 -10.39 -3.21
C TRP A 45 -1.85 -10.88 -2.43
N GLN A 46 -1.70 -12.20 -2.27
CA GLN A 46 -0.50 -12.78 -1.66
C GLN A 46 0.74 -12.55 -2.53
N GLY A 47 0.63 -12.78 -3.84
CA GLY A 47 1.67 -12.44 -4.80
C GLY A 47 1.96 -10.94 -4.80
N ALA A 48 0.90 -10.12 -4.88
CA ALA A 48 1.01 -8.67 -4.92
C ALA A 48 1.79 -8.13 -3.71
N ARG A 49 1.47 -8.62 -2.51
CA ARG A 49 2.19 -8.29 -1.27
C ARG A 49 3.68 -8.62 -1.36
N CYS A 50 4.06 -9.79 -1.87
CA CYS A 50 5.48 -10.12 -2.05
C CYS A 50 6.17 -9.19 -3.06
N SER A 51 5.53 -8.91 -4.19
CA SER A 51 6.11 -8.07 -5.25
C SER A 51 6.27 -6.61 -4.77
N TYR A 52 5.26 -6.04 -4.11
CA TYR A 52 5.36 -4.72 -3.49
C TYR A 52 6.42 -4.68 -2.39
N GLY A 53 6.52 -5.72 -1.56
CA GLY A 53 7.55 -5.80 -0.52
C GLY A 53 8.97 -5.99 -1.07
N ALA A 54 9.12 -6.61 -2.25
CA ALA A 54 10.39 -6.64 -2.96
C ALA A 54 10.75 -5.25 -3.50
N ALA A 55 9.81 -4.55 -4.15
CA ALA A 55 10.00 -3.18 -4.61
C ALA A 55 10.40 -2.23 -3.46
N ALA A 56 9.71 -2.32 -2.33
CA ALA A 56 10.00 -1.52 -1.14
C ALA A 56 11.35 -1.83 -0.47
N ARG A 57 11.88 -3.05 -0.62
CA ARG A 57 13.23 -3.40 -0.13
C ARG A 57 14.32 -2.86 -1.05
N ILE A 58 14.10 -2.91 -2.35
CA ILE A 58 15.04 -2.37 -3.36
C ILE A 58 15.09 -0.85 -3.29
N GLN A 59 13.92 -0.21 -3.17
CA GLN A 59 13.79 1.23 -3.07
C GLN A 59 12.98 1.62 -1.82
N PRO A 60 13.64 1.77 -0.64
CA PRO A 60 12.98 2.13 0.62
C PRO A 60 12.29 3.50 0.62
N ASP A 61 12.62 4.39 -0.31
CA ASP A 61 11.97 5.68 -0.55
C ASP A 61 10.76 5.59 -1.49
N LEU A 62 10.49 4.43 -2.11
CA LEU A 62 9.28 4.20 -2.90
C LEU A 62 8.08 3.97 -1.97
N VAL A 63 7.59 5.06 -1.40
CA VAL A 63 6.49 5.08 -0.42
C VAL A 63 5.23 4.39 -0.95
N LEU A 64 4.95 4.51 -2.25
CA LEU A 64 3.83 3.82 -2.90
C LEU A 64 3.93 2.30 -2.80
N ALA A 65 5.12 1.72 -2.90
CA ALA A 65 5.30 0.27 -2.76
C ALA A 65 5.02 -0.20 -1.32
N GLN A 66 5.49 0.56 -0.32
CA GLN A 66 5.20 0.26 1.09
C GLN A 66 3.69 0.34 1.39
N SER A 67 3.03 1.38 0.88
CA SER A 67 1.58 1.54 1.06
C SER A 67 0.79 0.44 0.36
N SER A 68 1.15 0.11 -0.89
CA SER A 68 0.50 -0.97 -1.65
C SER A 68 0.74 -2.35 -1.03
N GLN A 69 1.91 -2.60 -0.42
CA GLN A 69 2.16 -3.81 0.37
C GLN A 69 1.24 -3.88 1.60
N ALA A 70 1.07 -2.77 2.33
CA ALA A 70 0.21 -2.70 3.50
C ALA A 70 -1.28 -2.84 3.13
N LEU A 71 -1.71 -2.27 2.00
CA LEU A 71 -3.05 -2.48 1.45
C LEU A 71 -3.29 -3.94 1.09
N ALA A 72 -2.33 -4.61 0.44
CA ALA A 72 -2.43 -6.04 0.17
C ALA A 72 -2.49 -6.87 1.47
N ALA A 73 -1.75 -6.48 2.51
CA ALA A 73 -1.85 -7.11 3.83
C ALA A 73 -3.24 -6.90 4.46
N LEU A 74 -3.81 -5.68 4.35
CA LEU A 74 -5.17 -5.39 4.81
C LEU A 74 -6.21 -6.24 4.06
N GLU A 75 -6.09 -6.38 2.74
CA GLU A 75 -6.97 -7.25 1.94
C GLU A 75 -6.91 -8.71 2.40
N LEU A 76 -5.72 -9.19 2.74
CA LEU A 76 -5.48 -10.56 3.24
C LEU A 76 -5.91 -10.75 4.70
N GLY A 77 -6.35 -9.69 5.39
CA GLY A 77 -6.79 -9.74 6.80
C GLY A 77 -5.67 -9.54 7.83
N ASP A 78 -4.43 -9.24 7.40
CA ASP A 78 -3.29 -8.97 8.28
C ASP A 78 -3.36 -7.53 8.85
N LEU A 79 -4.42 -7.24 9.61
CA LEU A 79 -4.76 -5.87 10.07
C LEU A 79 -3.64 -5.23 10.89
N ALA A 80 -2.98 -6.00 11.76
CA ALA A 80 -1.91 -5.49 12.64
C ALA A 80 -0.71 -4.97 11.84
N VAL A 81 -0.27 -5.74 10.84
CA VAL A 81 0.88 -5.39 9.97
C VAL A 81 0.54 -4.16 9.12
N ALA A 82 -0.68 -4.12 8.57
CA ALA A 82 -1.14 -2.99 7.78
C ALA A 82 -1.20 -1.70 8.62
N GLU A 83 -1.78 -1.76 9.82
CA GLU A 83 -1.89 -0.61 10.71
C GLU A 83 -0.54 -0.07 11.15
N GLU A 84 0.38 -0.94 11.58
CA GLU A 84 1.73 -0.54 11.97
C GLU A 84 2.42 0.20 10.82
N THR A 85 2.28 -0.32 9.60
CA THR A 85 2.87 0.26 8.39
C THR A 85 2.26 1.61 8.05
N PHE A 86 0.94 1.74 8.01
CA PHE A 86 0.29 3.02 7.72
C PHE A 86 0.62 4.08 8.77
N ARG A 87 0.60 3.73 10.07
CA ARG A 87 0.99 4.66 11.14
C ARG A 87 2.45 5.08 11.00
N ARG A 88 3.36 4.18 10.60
CA ARG A 88 4.77 4.53 10.32
C ARG A 88 4.90 5.48 9.13
N LEU A 89 4.18 5.21 8.04
CA LEU A 89 4.14 6.06 6.85
C LEU A 89 3.62 7.46 7.19
N ILE A 90 2.53 7.57 7.95
CA ILE A 90 1.97 8.86 8.37
C ILE A 90 2.95 9.64 9.25
N ARG A 91 3.67 8.98 10.19
CA ARG A 91 4.69 9.65 11.01
C ARG A 91 5.83 10.22 10.16
N ARG A 92 6.25 9.50 9.12
CA ARG A 92 7.37 9.91 8.26
C ARG A 92 6.96 10.90 7.16
N TYR A 93 5.77 10.71 6.62
CA TYR A 93 5.21 11.45 5.49
C TYR A 93 3.80 11.95 5.87
N PRO A 94 3.69 13.00 6.70
CA PRO A 94 2.42 13.44 7.26
C PRO A 94 1.41 13.95 6.22
N LEU A 95 1.89 14.33 5.04
CA LEU A 95 1.10 14.80 3.88
C LEU A 95 0.75 13.67 2.89
N PHE A 96 1.06 12.42 3.20
CA PHE A 96 0.76 11.30 2.33
C PHE A 96 -0.70 10.85 2.51
N ALA A 97 -1.59 11.37 1.66
CA ALA A 97 -3.03 11.12 1.70
C ALA A 97 -3.38 9.62 1.65
N ASP A 98 -2.68 8.84 0.81
CA ASP A 98 -2.93 7.40 0.62
C ASP A 98 -2.91 6.61 1.93
N ALA A 99 -1.88 6.82 2.77
CA ALA A 99 -1.77 6.11 4.04
C ALA A 99 -2.84 6.56 5.04
N ARG A 100 -3.31 7.81 4.97
CA ARG A 100 -4.39 8.31 5.83
C ARG A 100 -5.73 7.71 5.43
N ALA A 101 -6.07 7.74 4.15
CA ALA A 101 -7.27 7.09 3.63
C ALA A 101 -7.26 5.58 3.92
N ALA A 102 -6.12 4.90 3.73
CA ALA A 102 -6.01 3.46 3.97
C ALA A 102 -6.14 3.13 5.46
N LEU A 103 -5.60 3.98 6.34
CA LEU A 103 -5.80 3.85 7.78
C LEU A 103 -7.25 4.12 8.18
N THR A 104 -7.95 5.07 7.56
CA THR A 104 -9.41 5.26 7.75
C THR A 104 -10.17 3.98 7.42
N ALA A 105 -9.91 3.37 6.25
CA ALA A 105 -10.54 2.10 5.85
C ALA A 105 -10.28 0.98 6.87
N LEU A 106 -9.03 0.84 7.32
CA LEU A 106 -8.63 -0.14 8.33
C LEU A 106 -9.33 0.08 9.67
N LEU A 107 -9.32 1.32 10.18
CA LEU A 107 -9.92 1.68 11.46
C LEU A 107 -11.43 1.49 11.43
N TRP A 108 -12.08 1.82 10.30
CA TRP A 108 -13.47 1.52 10.06
C TRP A 108 -13.76 0.02 10.20
N ARG A 109 -12.99 -0.83 9.52
CA ARG A 109 -13.11 -2.28 9.62
C ARG A 109 -12.94 -2.80 11.05
N ARG A 110 -12.10 -2.13 11.86
CA ARG A 110 -11.89 -2.43 13.29
C ARG A 110 -12.98 -1.86 14.22
N GLY A 111 -13.93 -1.08 13.71
CA GLY A 111 -14.98 -0.41 14.49
C GLY A 111 -14.50 0.85 15.23
N LEU A 112 -13.29 1.34 14.95
CA LEU A 112 -12.67 2.51 15.60
C LEU A 112 -13.08 3.81 14.90
N ARG A 113 -14.38 4.14 14.95
CA ARG A 113 -15.00 5.20 14.14
C ARG A 113 -14.39 6.60 14.36
N GLY A 114 -14.21 7.03 15.61
CA GLY A 114 -13.69 8.37 15.90
C GLY A 114 -12.25 8.59 15.40
N GLU A 115 -11.39 7.57 15.49
CA GLU A 115 -10.05 7.64 14.89
C GLU A 115 -10.13 7.65 13.34
N ALA A 116 -11.03 6.86 12.76
CA ALA A 116 -11.23 6.84 11.30
C ALA A 116 -11.64 8.22 10.77
N GLU A 117 -12.57 8.91 11.45
CA GLU A 117 -13.01 10.27 11.14
C GLU A 117 -11.85 11.27 11.17
N SER A 118 -11.02 11.20 12.21
CA SER A 118 -9.85 12.09 12.36
C SER A 118 -8.85 11.91 11.22
N HIS A 119 -8.59 10.66 10.81
CA HIS A 119 -7.70 10.36 9.69
C HIS A 119 -8.31 10.76 8.34
N TRP A 120 -9.63 10.62 8.19
CA TRP A 120 -10.33 11.00 6.97
C TRP A 120 -10.31 12.51 6.74
N ALA A 121 -10.62 13.30 7.77
CA ALA A 121 -10.60 14.76 7.69
C ALA A 121 -9.24 15.28 7.22
N ALA A 122 -8.15 14.66 7.69
CA ALA A 122 -6.81 14.97 7.22
C ALA A 122 -6.54 14.48 5.78
N SER A 123 -7.07 13.32 5.39
CA SER A 123 -6.87 12.76 4.04
C SER A 123 -7.57 13.58 2.96
N VAL A 124 -8.85 13.88 3.15
CA VAL A 124 -9.66 14.60 2.14
C VAL A 124 -9.19 16.04 1.96
N GLY A 125 -8.62 16.66 3.00
CA GLY A 125 -7.97 17.97 2.88
C GLY A 125 -6.66 17.95 2.09
N LEU A 126 -6.05 16.77 1.88
CA LEU A 126 -4.82 16.62 1.08
C LEU A 126 -5.12 16.22 -0.36
N ASP A 127 -6.07 15.30 -0.57
CA ASP A 127 -6.48 14.81 -1.88
C ASP A 127 -7.91 14.24 -1.79
N ASP A 128 -8.86 14.92 -2.43
CA ASP A 128 -10.28 14.58 -2.38
C ASP A 128 -10.64 13.35 -3.22
N ARG A 129 -9.77 12.95 -4.16
CA ARG A 129 -9.97 11.77 -5.03
C ARG A 129 -10.02 10.46 -4.25
N TYR A 130 -9.55 10.43 -3.00
CA TYR A 130 -9.73 9.27 -2.12
C TYR A 130 -11.19 8.99 -1.74
N ALA A 131 -12.12 9.92 -2.03
CA ALA A 131 -13.56 9.66 -1.92
C ALA A 131 -14.13 8.91 -3.14
N ASP A 132 -13.42 8.93 -4.27
CA ASP A 132 -13.84 8.29 -5.52
C ASP A 132 -13.37 6.83 -5.55
N ALA A 133 -14.31 5.91 -5.30
CA ALA A 133 -14.04 4.48 -5.33
C ALA A 133 -13.63 3.96 -6.71
N GLN A 134 -14.14 4.54 -7.79
CA GLN A 134 -13.75 4.15 -9.14
C GLN A 134 -12.30 4.55 -9.39
N TRP A 135 -11.90 5.75 -8.97
CA TRP A 135 -10.51 6.19 -9.04
C TRP A 135 -9.59 5.29 -8.20
N LEU A 136 -10.00 4.92 -6.99
CA LEU A 136 -9.24 4.02 -6.12
C LEU A 136 -8.99 2.65 -6.78
N LEU A 137 -9.99 2.09 -7.43
CA LEU A 137 -9.89 0.78 -8.09
C LEU A 137 -9.12 0.86 -9.41
N ALA A 138 -9.44 1.83 -10.27
CA ALA A 138 -8.92 1.89 -11.63
C ALA A 138 -7.54 2.55 -11.73
N THR A 139 -7.30 3.60 -10.94
CA THR A 139 -6.07 4.40 -11.02
C THR A 139 -5.11 4.01 -9.91
N ARG A 140 -5.56 4.06 -8.65
CA ARG A 140 -4.69 3.77 -7.51
C ARG A 140 -4.49 2.27 -7.30
N GLN A 141 -5.38 1.44 -7.86
CA GLN A 141 -5.36 -0.02 -7.79
C GLN A 141 -5.38 -0.56 -6.36
N TRP A 142 -6.19 0.09 -5.51
CA TRP A 142 -6.46 -0.46 -4.19
C TRP A 142 -7.18 -1.81 -4.28
N PRO A 143 -6.96 -2.69 -3.29
CA PRO A 143 -7.75 -3.89 -3.18
C PRO A 143 -9.23 -3.57 -2.88
N PRO A 144 -10.17 -4.42 -3.33
CA PRO A 144 -11.60 -4.14 -3.24
C PRO A 144 -12.13 -4.11 -1.80
N GLY A 145 -11.53 -4.85 -0.85
CA GLY A 145 -11.92 -4.83 0.56
C GLY A 145 -11.74 -3.45 1.21
N PRO A 146 -10.50 -2.89 1.25
CA PRO A 146 -10.25 -1.54 1.73
C PRO A 146 -11.10 -0.46 1.07
N VAL A 147 -11.34 -0.56 -0.26
CA VAL A 147 -12.23 0.37 -0.96
C VAL A 147 -13.65 0.29 -0.41
N ARG A 148 -14.18 -0.93 -0.23
CA ARG A 148 -15.51 -1.14 0.34
C ARG A 148 -15.63 -0.59 1.76
N ASP A 149 -14.62 -0.81 2.60
CA ASP A 149 -14.59 -0.27 3.96
C ASP A 149 -14.62 1.25 3.96
N LEU A 150 -13.81 1.88 3.10
CA LEU A 150 -13.79 3.34 2.98
C LEU A 150 -15.13 3.87 2.48
N GLN A 151 -15.73 3.24 1.47
CA GLN A 151 -17.06 3.61 0.98
C GLN A 151 -18.14 3.52 2.07
N GLN A 152 -18.13 2.45 2.87
CA GLN A 152 -19.06 2.28 3.99
C GLN A 152 -18.88 3.38 5.03
N PHE A 153 -17.64 3.69 5.39
CA PHE A 153 -17.32 4.82 6.27
C PHE A 153 -17.90 6.13 5.72
N LEU A 154 -17.70 6.44 4.43
CA LEU A 154 -18.18 7.67 3.80
C LEU A 154 -19.70 7.76 3.71
N SER A 155 -20.38 6.61 3.56
CA SER A 155 -21.85 6.58 3.46
C SER A 155 -22.55 7.00 4.75
N LEU A 156 -21.89 6.86 5.92
CA LEU A 156 -22.48 7.17 7.22
C LEU A 156 -22.31 8.64 7.64
N GLY A 157 -21.33 9.34 7.06
CA GLY A 157 -21.15 10.79 7.29
C GLY A 157 -22.12 11.67 6.51
N GLN A 158 -22.99 11.06 5.68
CA GLN A 158 -24.01 11.76 4.88
C GLN A 158 -25.45 11.55 5.41
N SER A 159 -25.59 10.93 6.59
CA SER A 159 -26.86 10.70 7.29
C SER A 159 -27.07 11.64 8.46
#